data_AF-A0A380ECL1-F1
#
_entry.id   AF-A0A380ECL1-F1
#
_cell.length_a   1.000
_cell.length_b   1.000
_cell.length_c   1.000
_cell.angle_alpha   90.00
_cell.angle_beta   90.00
_cell.angle_gamma   90.00
#
_symmetry.space_group_name_H-M   'P 1'
#
loop_
_entity.id
_entity.type
_entity.pdbx_description
1 polymer ?
#
loop_
_entity_poly.entity_id
_entity_poly.type
_entity_poly.pdbx_seq_one_letter_code
_entity_poly.pdbx_strand_id
1 'polypeptide(L)'
;MQRPQLDKEIKKNKGKHKLAIALDLDETVLDNSPYQGYASIHNKPFPEGWHEWVQAAKAKPVYGAKEFLKYADKKGVDIYYISDRDKEKDLKATQKNLKQQGIPQAKKSHILLKGKDDKSKESRRQMVQKDHKLVMLFGDNLLDFTDPKEATAESREALIEKHKDDFGKKYIIFP
;
A
#
# COMPACT_ATOMS: atom_id res chain seq x y z
N MET A 1 -1.30 -16.40 6.02
CA MET A 1 -1.62 -16.08 7.44
C MET A 1 -2.48 -14.83 7.62
N GLN A 2 -2.75 -14.06 6.55
CA GLN A 2 -3.38 -12.74 6.61
C GLN A 2 -4.91 -12.82 6.74
N ARG A 3 -5.59 -13.77 6.07
CA ARG A 3 -7.05 -13.95 6.17
C ARG A 3 -7.51 -14.24 7.61
N PRO A 4 -6.91 -15.22 8.34
CA PRO A 4 -7.28 -15.46 9.75
C PRO A 4 -7.06 -14.25 10.66
N GLN A 5 -5.99 -13.48 10.41
CA GLN A 5 -5.71 -12.27 11.19
C GLN A 5 -6.77 -11.17 10.93
N LEU A 6 -7.20 -10.97 9.68
CA LEU A 6 -8.29 -10.06 9.35
C LEU A 6 -9.61 -10.49 10.01
N ASP A 7 -9.94 -11.79 9.97
CA ASP A 7 -11.14 -12.32 10.61
C ASP A 7 -11.14 -12.10 12.14
N LYS A 8 -9.97 -12.22 12.78
CA LYS A 8 -9.79 -11.91 14.20
C LYS A 8 -10.12 -10.44 14.50
N GLU A 9 -9.63 -9.51 13.68
CA GLU A 9 -9.92 -8.09 13.86
C GLU A 9 -11.39 -7.74 13.59
N ILE A 10 -12.02 -8.36 12.58
CA ILE A 10 -13.46 -8.23 12.32
C ILE A 10 -14.27 -8.72 13.53
N LYS A 11 -13.95 -9.90 14.06
CA LYS A 11 -14.63 -10.47 15.23
C LYS A 11 -14.45 -9.61 16.48
N LYS A 12 -13.25 -9.06 16.69
CA LYS A 12 -12.94 -8.15 17.81
C LYS A 12 -13.70 -6.82 17.71
N ASN A 13 -13.92 -6.32 16.50
CA ASN A 13 -14.60 -5.05 16.26
C ASN A 13 -16.07 -5.04 16.70
N LYS A 14 -16.77 -6.19 16.61
CA LYS A 14 -18.21 -6.31 16.95
C LYS A 14 -19.09 -5.23 16.32
N GLY A 15 -18.73 -4.75 15.12
CA GLY A 15 -19.46 -3.70 14.40
C GLY A 15 -19.34 -2.28 14.97
N LYS A 16 -18.46 -2.03 15.95
CA LYS A 16 -18.35 -0.71 16.61
C LYS A 16 -17.79 0.39 15.71
N HIS A 17 -16.89 0.03 14.80
CA HIS A 17 -16.23 0.97 13.90
C HIS A 17 -16.28 0.44 12.46
N LYS A 18 -16.23 1.35 11.47
CA LYS A 18 -15.90 0.96 10.10
C LYS A 18 -14.44 0.50 10.07
N LEU A 19 -14.19 -0.66 9.48
CA LEU A 19 -12.83 -1.21 9.41
C LEU A 19 -12.20 -0.88 8.07
N ALA A 20 -10.90 -0.57 8.12
CA ALA A 20 -10.10 -0.37 6.92
C ALA A 20 -8.77 -1.12 6.99
N ILE A 21 -8.27 -1.50 5.83
CA ILE A 21 -6.86 -1.87 5.61
C ILE A 21 -6.21 -0.83 4.69
N ALA A 22 -4.92 -0.58 4.89
CA ALA A 22 -4.12 0.25 4.00
C ALA A 22 -3.00 -0.58 3.37
N LEU A 23 -2.74 -0.39 2.09
CA LEU A 23 -1.67 -1.06 1.38
C LEU A 23 -0.87 -0.04 0.59
N ASP A 24 0.45 -0.21 0.54
CA ASP A 24 1.22 0.34 -0.56
C ASP A 24 0.79 -0.30 -1.91
N LEU A 25 1.17 0.33 -3.02
CA LEU A 25 0.92 -0.20 -4.36
C LEU A 25 2.13 -0.92 -4.96
N ASP A 26 3.27 -0.26 -5.02
CA ASP A 26 4.40 -0.73 -5.81
C ASP A 26 5.14 -1.80 -5.01
N GLU A 27 5.43 -2.95 -5.61
CA GLU A 27 6.04 -4.12 -4.96
C GLU A 27 5.19 -4.76 -3.82
N THR A 28 4.04 -4.17 -3.48
CA THR A 28 3.07 -4.72 -2.51
C THR A 28 1.79 -5.24 -3.17
N VAL A 29 1.20 -4.47 -4.09
CA VAL A 29 -0.02 -4.85 -4.84
C VAL A 29 0.28 -5.04 -6.31
N LEU A 30 1.14 -4.21 -6.89
CA LEU A 30 1.53 -4.18 -8.30
C LEU A 30 3.03 -4.45 -8.41
N ASP A 31 3.39 -5.43 -9.22
CA ASP A 31 4.77 -5.80 -9.52
C ASP A 31 5.32 -4.92 -10.65
N ASN A 32 6.28 -4.06 -10.32
CA ASN A 32 6.99 -3.19 -11.26
C ASN A 32 8.40 -3.70 -11.59
N SER A 33 8.73 -4.95 -11.25
CA SER A 33 10.00 -5.58 -11.64
C SER A 33 10.31 -5.50 -13.16
N PRO A 34 9.33 -5.47 -14.10
CA PRO A 34 9.65 -5.25 -15.51
C PRO A 34 10.25 -3.87 -15.80
N TYR A 35 9.82 -2.82 -15.08
CA TYR A 35 10.44 -1.50 -15.19
C TYR A 35 11.88 -1.54 -14.67
N GLN A 36 12.12 -2.17 -13.52
CA GLN A 36 13.46 -2.29 -12.96
C GLN A 36 14.40 -3.07 -13.87
N GLY A 37 13.91 -4.17 -14.46
CA GLY A 37 14.67 -4.94 -15.45
C GLY A 37 15.00 -4.13 -16.71
N TYR A 38 14.02 -3.38 -17.24
CA TYR A 38 14.25 -2.48 -18.37
C TYR A 38 15.30 -1.40 -18.05
N ALA A 39 15.16 -0.73 -16.90
CA ALA A 39 16.07 0.33 -16.47
C ALA A 39 17.50 -0.20 -16.27
N SER A 40 17.65 -1.39 -15.68
CA SER A 40 18.94 -2.04 -15.47
C SER A 40 19.64 -2.39 -16.79
N ILE A 41 18.92 -2.97 -17.76
CA ILE A 41 19.49 -3.32 -19.08
C ILE A 41 19.94 -2.06 -19.85
N HIS A 42 19.26 -0.93 -19.65
CA HIS A 42 19.50 0.31 -20.38
C HIS A 42 20.26 1.38 -19.59
N ASN A 43 20.79 1.05 -18.40
CA ASN A 43 21.49 1.98 -17.51
C ASN A 43 20.72 3.27 -17.21
N LYS A 44 19.40 3.17 -17.04
CA LYS A 44 18.53 4.33 -16.77
C LYS A 44 18.40 4.55 -15.26
N PRO A 45 18.72 5.75 -14.74
CA PRO A 45 18.52 6.06 -13.33
C PRO A 45 17.03 6.31 -13.05
N PHE A 46 16.55 5.91 -11.87
CA PHE A 46 15.24 6.37 -11.41
C PHE A 46 15.26 7.91 -11.23
N PRO A 47 14.19 8.63 -11.62
CA PRO A 47 12.88 8.17 -12.10
C PRO A 47 12.69 8.15 -13.62
N GLU A 48 13.75 8.04 -14.42
CA GLU A 48 13.63 8.08 -15.89
C GLU A 48 12.72 6.96 -16.43
N GLY A 49 11.68 7.33 -17.18
CA GLY A 49 10.74 6.36 -17.78
C GLY A 49 9.68 5.83 -16.81
N TRP A 50 9.72 6.22 -15.53
CA TRP A 50 8.79 5.70 -14.52
C TRP A 50 7.34 6.09 -14.80
N HIS A 51 7.09 7.35 -15.14
CA HIS A 51 5.73 7.79 -15.44
C HIS A 51 5.20 7.10 -16.69
N GLU A 52 6.03 6.93 -17.72
CA GLU A 52 5.68 6.19 -18.94
C GLU A 52 5.31 4.73 -18.63
N TRP A 53 6.05 4.06 -17.74
CA TRP A 53 5.71 2.74 -17.23
C TRP A 53 4.35 2.73 -16.52
N VAL A 54 4.11 3.68 -15.62
CA VAL A 54 2.84 3.80 -14.91
C VAL A 54 1.69 4.06 -15.88
N GLN A 55 1.86 4.94 -16.88
CA GLN A 55 0.86 5.24 -17.91
C GLN A 55 0.52 4.03 -18.77
N ALA A 56 1.48 3.13 -19.00
CA ALA A 56 1.23 1.87 -19.70
C ALA A 56 0.18 1.01 -18.97
N ALA A 57 0.09 1.13 -17.63
CA ALA A 57 -0.89 0.44 -16.79
C ALA A 57 -0.85 -1.09 -16.94
N LYS A 58 0.35 -1.66 -17.10
CA LYS A 58 0.57 -3.09 -17.37
C LYS A 58 1.13 -3.88 -16.18
N ALA A 59 1.37 -3.23 -15.04
CA ALA A 59 1.88 -3.92 -13.85
C ALA A 59 0.91 -5.04 -13.44
N LYS A 60 1.46 -6.22 -13.15
CA LYS A 60 0.68 -7.39 -12.74
C LYS A 60 0.53 -7.40 -11.21
N PRO A 61 -0.48 -8.06 -10.64
CA PRO A 61 -0.60 -8.14 -9.20
C PRO A 61 0.54 -8.95 -8.59
N VAL A 62 1.06 -8.49 -7.46
CA VAL A 62 1.92 -9.30 -6.58
C VAL A 62 1.15 -10.55 -6.16
N TYR A 63 1.85 -11.68 -6.06
CA TYR A 63 1.23 -12.98 -5.78
C TYR A 63 0.39 -12.94 -4.49
N GLY A 64 -0.85 -13.41 -4.56
CA GLY A 64 -1.79 -13.44 -3.44
C GLY A 64 -2.49 -12.11 -3.10
N ALA A 65 -1.98 -10.95 -3.56
CA ALA A 65 -2.56 -9.64 -3.25
C ALA A 65 -4.02 -9.53 -3.72
N LYS A 66 -4.27 -9.85 -5.00
CA LYS A 66 -5.63 -9.81 -5.58
C LYS A 66 -6.63 -10.67 -4.80
N GLU A 67 -6.24 -11.89 -4.41
CA GLU A 67 -7.12 -12.79 -3.69
C GLU A 67 -7.44 -12.29 -2.28
N PHE A 68 -6.43 -11.78 -1.57
CA PHE A 68 -6.62 -11.22 -0.24
C PHE A 68 -7.50 -9.97 -0.27
N LEU A 69 -7.28 -9.07 -1.24
CA LEU A 69 -8.07 -7.85 -1.38
C LEU A 69 -9.54 -8.17 -1.70
N LYS A 70 -9.81 -9.12 -2.60
CA LYS A 70 -11.18 -9.59 -2.86
C LYS A 70 -11.83 -10.21 -1.62
N TYR A 71 -11.04 -10.92 -0.81
CA TYR A 71 -11.51 -11.46 0.46
C TYR A 71 -11.92 -10.35 1.44
N ALA A 72 -11.07 -9.34 1.63
CA ALA A 72 -11.35 -8.19 2.49
C ALA A 72 -12.60 -7.41 2.02
N ASP A 73 -12.70 -7.17 0.71
CA ASP A 73 -13.85 -6.49 0.09
C ASP A 73 -15.16 -7.25 0.35
N LYS A 74 -15.17 -8.58 0.15
CA LYS A 74 -16.33 -9.44 0.44
C LYS A 74 -16.72 -9.43 1.93
N LYS A 75 -15.77 -9.15 2.82
CA LYS A 75 -16.01 -9.04 4.27
C LYS A 75 -16.50 -7.65 4.70
N GLY A 76 -16.68 -6.73 3.75
CA GLY A 76 -17.12 -5.36 4.02
C GLY A 76 -16.05 -4.48 4.68
N VAL A 77 -14.77 -4.81 4.47
CA VAL A 77 -13.64 -4.01 4.93
C VAL A 77 -13.26 -3.02 3.84
N ASP A 78 -13.13 -1.74 4.18
CA ASP A 78 -12.67 -0.72 3.24
C ASP A 78 -11.16 -0.87 2.99
N ILE A 79 -10.76 -0.66 1.75
CA ILE A 79 -9.40 -0.89 1.26
C ILE A 79 -8.87 0.44 0.74
N TYR A 80 -7.77 0.91 1.32
CA TYR A 80 -7.09 2.13 0.89
C TYR A 80 -5.71 1.81 0.31
N TYR A 81 -5.45 2.32 -0.88
CA TYR A 81 -4.16 2.23 -1.56
C TYR A 81 -3.39 3.52 -1.31
N ILE A 82 -2.39 3.48 -0.43
CA ILE A 82 -1.58 4.64 -0.04
C ILE A 82 -0.19 4.49 -0.65
N SER A 83 0.05 5.20 -1.75
CA SER A 83 1.25 5.03 -2.58
C SER A 83 1.92 6.35 -2.88
N ASP A 84 3.23 6.31 -3.07
CA ASP A 84 4.03 7.49 -3.41
C ASP A 84 4.16 7.77 -4.91
N ARG A 85 3.37 7.09 -5.75
CA ARG A 85 3.11 7.56 -7.13
C ARG A 85 2.58 9.00 -7.12
N ASP A 86 2.86 9.74 -8.20
CA ASP A 86 2.53 11.15 -8.30
C ASP A 86 1.01 11.33 -8.52
N LYS A 87 0.35 12.06 -7.62
CA LYS A 87 -1.11 12.26 -7.70
C LYS A 87 -1.56 12.98 -8.98
N GLU A 88 -0.78 13.94 -9.47
CA GLU A 88 -1.15 14.75 -10.64
C GLU A 88 -0.92 13.96 -11.94
N LYS A 89 0.15 13.18 -12.01
CA LYS A 89 0.57 12.46 -13.21
C LYS A 89 -0.04 11.05 -13.30
N ASP A 90 -0.09 10.33 -12.18
CA ASP A 90 -0.20 8.86 -12.19
C ASP A 90 -1.57 8.34 -11.75
N LEU A 91 -2.46 9.17 -11.19
CA LEU A 91 -3.73 8.72 -10.61
C LEU A 91 -4.63 7.99 -11.62
N LYS A 92 -4.79 8.54 -12.82
CA LYS A 92 -5.66 7.95 -13.85
C LYS A 92 -5.13 6.58 -14.30
N ALA A 93 -3.83 6.49 -14.54
CA ALA A 93 -3.20 5.25 -14.99
C ALA A 93 -3.15 4.19 -13.90
N THR A 94 -2.87 4.59 -12.67
CA THR A 94 -2.92 3.71 -11.50
C THR A 94 -4.32 3.13 -11.33
N GLN A 95 -5.36 3.98 -11.39
CA GLN A 95 -6.74 3.52 -11.33
C GLN A 95 -7.07 2.54 -12.47
N LYS A 96 -6.61 2.84 -13.69
CA LYS A 96 -6.78 1.95 -14.86
C LYS A 96 -6.11 0.60 -14.63
N ASN A 97 -4.87 0.58 -14.16
CA ASN A 97 -4.12 -0.65 -13.91
C ASN A 97 -4.83 -1.53 -12.87
N LEU A 98 -5.26 -0.95 -11.73
CA LEU A 98 -5.97 -1.68 -10.69
C LEU A 98 -7.29 -2.28 -11.20
N LYS A 99 -8.06 -1.51 -11.98
CA LYS A 99 -9.30 -2.00 -12.62
C LYS A 99 -9.05 -3.14 -13.60
N GLN A 100 -8.06 -2.99 -14.48
CA GLN A 100 -7.70 -4.03 -15.46
C GLN A 100 -7.27 -5.33 -14.79
N GLN A 101 -6.57 -5.23 -13.66
CA GLN A 101 -6.18 -6.40 -12.86
C GLN A 101 -7.31 -6.95 -11.98
N GLY A 102 -8.48 -6.31 -11.96
CA GLY A 102 -9.63 -6.73 -11.15
C GLY A 102 -9.36 -6.63 -9.65
N ILE A 103 -8.61 -5.60 -9.25
CA ILE A 103 -8.37 -5.23 -7.86
C ILE A 103 -9.60 -4.45 -7.35
N PRO A 104 -10.20 -4.83 -6.21
CA PRO A 104 -11.43 -4.20 -5.72
C PRO A 104 -11.22 -2.75 -5.29
N GLN A 105 -12.31 -2.01 -5.12
CA GLN A 105 -12.30 -0.63 -4.60
C GLN A 105 -11.33 0.33 -5.34
N ALA A 106 -11.01 0.07 -6.62
CA ALA A 106 -10.17 0.91 -7.48
C ALA A 106 -10.88 2.21 -7.92
N LYS A 107 -11.30 3.02 -6.95
CA LYS A 107 -11.98 4.31 -7.10
C LYS A 107 -11.14 5.42 -6.46
N LYS A 108 -11.27 6.64 -6.98
CA LYS A 108 -10.43 7.78 -6.58
C LYS A 108 -10.43 8.03 -5.06
N SER A 109 -11.55 7.81 -4.38
CA SER A 109 -11.65 7.99 -2.92
C SER A 109 -10.88 6.95 -2.10
N HIS A 110 -10.43 5.86 -2.71
CA HIS A 110 -9.66 4.78 -2.06
C HIS A 110 -8.21 4.71 -2.57
N ILE A 111 -7.82 5.57 -3.52
CA ILE A 111 -6.46 5.65 -4.05
C ILE A 111 -5.86 6.99 -3.59
N LEU A 112 -4.98 6.92 -2.58
CA LEU A 112 -4.37 8.06 -1.91
C LEU A 112 -2.90 8.18 -2.36
N LEU A 113 -2.70 8.85 -3.50
CA LEU A 113 -1.38 9.11 -4.07
C LEU A 113 -0.70 10.32 -3.43
N LYS A 114 0.62 10.43 -3.58
CA LYS A 114 1.43 11.51 -3.00
C LYS A 114 1.14 12.84 -3.68
N GLY A 115 0.68 13.80 -2.88
CA GLY A 115 0.58 15.21 -3.28
C GLY A 115 1.92 15.94 -3.15
N LYS A 116 1.99 17.16 -3.72
CA LYS A 116 3.21 18.00 -3.69
C LYS A 116 3.70 18.31 -2.27
N ASP A 117 2.77 18.49 -1.32
CA ASP A 117 3.08 18.87 0.06
C ASP A 117 3.24 17.67 1.01
N ASP A 118 3.01 16.44 0.51
CA ASP A 118 3.12 15.23 1.33
C ASP A 118 4.60 14.87 1.56
N LYS A 119 5.03 14.94 2.83
CA LYS A 119 6.38 14.53 3.25
C LYS A 119 6.50 13.02 3.48
N SER A 120 5.42 12.39 3.92
CA SER A 120 5.33 10.96 4.17
C SER A 120 3.93 10.43 3.86
N LYS A 121 3.69 9.15 4.13
CA LYS A 121 2.36 8.53 4.02
C LYS A 121 1.48 8.80 5.25
N GLU A 122 2.01 9.44 6.30
CA GLU A 122 1.29 9.66 7.54
C GLU A 122 0.01 10.49 7.35
N SER A 123 0.07 11.60 6.64
CA SER A 123 -1.10 12.47 6.36
C SER A 123 -2.26 11.68 5.76
N ARG A 124 -1.94 10.78 4.82
CA ARG A 124 -2.90 9.91 4.12
C ARG A 124 -3.42 8.79 5.01
N ARG A 125 -2.59 8.20 5.88
CA ARG A 125 -3.04 7.25 6.91
C ARG A 125 -4.00 7.92 7.91
N GLN A 126 -3.65 9.10 8.40
CA GLN A 126 -4.48 9.87 9.32
C GLN A 126 -5.83 10.26 8.69
N MET A 127 -5.87 10.56 7.39
CA MET A 127 -7.11 10.81 6.66
C MET A 127 -8.06 9.61 6.74
N VAL A 128 -7.56 8.39 6.57
CA VAL A 128 -8.35 7.16 6.71
C VAL A 128 -8.79 6.95 8.16
N GLN A 129 -7.91 7.22 9.11
CA GLN A 129 -8.17 7.02 10.54
C GLN A 129 -9.25 7.94 11.14
N LYS A 130 -9.66 9.00 10.42
CA LYS A 130 -10.76 9.89 10.85
C LYS A 130 -12.10 9.15 10.95
N ASP A 131 -12.38 8.30 9.96
CA ASP A 131 -13.67 7.62 9.82
C ASP A 131 -13.57 6.09 9.95
N HIS A 132 -12.34 5.55 9.95
CA HIS A 132 -12.09 4.12 9.98
C HIS A 132 -11.10 3.72 11.05
N LYS A 133 -11.33 2.53 11.62
CA LYS A 133 -10.31 1.82 12.37
C LYS A 133 -9.41 1.07 11.38
N LEU A 134 -8.19 1.56 11.23
CA LEU A 134 -7.16 0.91 10.41
C LEU A 134 -6.61 -0.33 11.15
N VAL A 135 -6.93 -1.53 10.66
CA VAL A 135 -6.63 -2.80 11.36
C VAL A 135 -5.40 -3.53 10.84
N MET A 136 -5.03 -3.32 9.58
CA MET A 136 -3.84 -3.91 8.97
C MET A 136 -3.25 -2.96 7.94
N LEU A 137 -1.92 -2.88 7.89
CA LEU A 137 -1.13 -2.13 6.94
C LEU A 137 -0.20 -3.10 6.20
N PHE A 138 -0.08 -2.94 4.89
CA PHE A 138 0.69 -3.81 4.00
C PHE A 138 1.69 -2.95 3.21
N GLY A 139 2.93 -3.42 3.10
CA GLY A 139 3.99 -2.65 2.46
C GLY A 139 5.30 -3.44 2.35
N ASP A 140 6.16 -3.08 1.41
CA ASP A 140 7.55 -3.54 1.30
C ASP A 140 8.51 -2.61 2.06
N ASN A 141 8.05 -1.41 2.44
CA ASN A 141 8.86 -0.42 3.13
C ASN A 141 8.34 -0.12 4.54
N LEU A 142 9.25 0.11 5.50
CA LEU A 142 8.88 0.49 6.87
C LEU A 142 7.99 1.76 6.91
N LEU A 143 8.23 2.69 5.97
CA LEU A 143 7.47 3.95 5.84
C LEU A 143 6.01 3.74 5.46
N ASP A 144 5.62 2.54 5.03
CA ASP A 144 4.22 2.18 4.77
C ASP A 144 3.44 2.03 6.07
N PHE A 145 4.14 1.64 7.15
CA PHE A 145 3.55 1.39 8.45
C PHE A 145 3.57 2.62 9.35
N THR A 146 4.75 3.22 9.50
CA THR A 146 5.02 4.35 10.40
C THR A 146 6.37 4.97 10.06
N ASP A 147 6.56 6.23 10.45
CA ASP A 147 7.77 6.97 10.12
C ASP A 147 8.80 6.84 11.27
N PRO A 148 10.09 6.64 10.96
CA PRO A 148 11.15 6.71 11.96
C PRO A 148 11.32 8.14 12.45
N LYS A 149 11.90 8.30 13.65
CA LYS A 149 12.18 9.63 14.22
C LYS A 149 13.13 10.42 13.32
N GLU A 150 14.13 9.73 12.76
CA GLU A 150 15.15 10.29 11.88
C GLU A 150 15.37 9.38 10.67
N ALA A 151 15.91 9.92 9.57
CA ALA A 151 16.19 9.17 8.35
C ALA A 151 17.53 8.40 8.43
N THR A 152 17.76 7.70 9.54
CA THR A 152 19.00 6.94 9.82
C THR A 152 18.72 5.45 9.96
N ALA A 153 19.76 4.61 9.84
CA ALA A 153 19.63 3.17 10.01
C ALA A 153 19.23 2.83 11.45
N GLU A 154 19.86 3.48 12.42
CA GLU A 154 19.63 3.29 13.86
C GLU A 154 18.18 3.63 14.23
N SER A 155 17.64 4.73 13.68
CA SER A 155 16.25 5.09 13.94
C SER A 155 15.25 4.12 13.31
N ARG A 156 15.62 3.44 12.22
CA ARG A 156 14.79 2.39 11.59
C ARG A 156 14.83 1.10 12.42
N GLU A 157 16.00 0.71 12.90
CA GLU A 157 16.15 -0.46 13.78
C GLU A 157 15.38 -0.27 15.09
N ALA A 158 15.48 0.90 15.73
CA ALA A 158 14.73 1.21 16.93
C ALA A 158 13.20 1.15 16.71
N LEU A 159 12.74 1.57 15.52
CA LEU A 159 11.34 1.48 15.14
C LEU A 159 10.89 0.03 14.97
N ILE A 160 11.71 -0.82 14.32
CA ILE A 160 11.43 -2.25 14.16
C ILE A 160 11.31 -2.89 15.55
N GLU A 161 12.28 -2.68 16.43
CA GLU A 161 12.28 -3.28 17.76
C GLU A 161 11.06 -2.85 18.58
N LYS A 162 10.72 -1.55 18.53
CA LYS A 162 9.52 -1.01 19.19
C LYS A 162 8.23 -1.66 18.71
N HIS A 163 8.17 -2.04 17.43
CA HIS A 163 6.96 -2.58 16.78
C HIS A 163 7.06 -4.08 16.46
N LYS A 164 8.02 -4.81 17.03
CA LYS A 164 8.26 -6.22 16.71
C LYS A 164 7.01 -7.10 16.81
N ASP A 165 6.16 -6.83 17.80
CA ASP A 165 4.93 -7.59 18.04
C ASP A 165 3.78 -7.22 17.09
N ASP A 166 3.89 -6.09 16.38
CA ASP A 166 2.94 -5.65 15.36
C ASP A 166 3.20 -6.33 14.01
N PHE A 167 4.44 -6.72 13.72
CA PHE A 167 4.78 -7.43 12.48
C PHE A 167 4.09 -8.80 12.41
N GLY A 168 3.53 -9.11 11.24
CA GLY A 168 2.70 -10.30 11.02
C GLY A 168 1.27 -10.20 11.56
N LYS A 169 0.93 -9.14 12.32
CA LYS A 169 -0.42 -8.90 12.86
C LYS A 169 -1.05 -7.64 12.24
N LYS A 170 -0.49 -6.48 12.59
CA LYS A 170 -0.91 -5.17 12.10
C LYS A 170 -0.05 -4.72 10.92
N TYR A 171 1.26 -4.97 10.96
CA TYR A 171 2.19 -4.64 9.88
C TYR A 171 2.54 -5.90 9.11
N ILE A 172 2.15 -5.95 7.84
CA ILE A 172 2.39 -7.08 6.96
C ILE A 172 3.44 -6.65 5.94
N ILE A 173 4.67 -7.08 6.17
CA ILE A 173 5.82 -6.70 5.34
C ILE A 173 6.04 -7.66 4.17
N PHE A 174 6.43 -7.12 3.03
CA PHE A 174 6.81 -7.83 1.81
C PHE A 174 8.32 -7.71 1.56
N PRO A 175 8.95 -8.72 0.94
CA PRO A 175 10.36 -8.66 0.54
C PRO A 175 10.56 -7.85 -0.75
#